data_AF-A0A2E5LW87-F1
#
_entry.id   AF-A0A2E5LW87-F1
#
_cell.length_a   1.000
_cell.length_b   1.000
_cell.length_c   1.000
_cell.angle_alpha   90.00
_cell.angle_beta   90.00
_cell.angle_gamma   90.00
#
_symmetry.space_group_name_H-M   'P 1'
#
loop_
_entity.id
_entity.type
_entity.pdbx_description
1 polymer ?
#
loop_
_entity_poly.entity_id
_entity_poly.type
_entity_poly.pdbx_seq_one_letter_code
_entity_poly.pdbx_strand_id
1 'polypeptide(L)' 'MIDALLPLYSPTSLGVIFVMLWIATSVILTIPAFATRGTPQMIWFGAAGFVLTVEAAVLIALAVLNSQGKIF' A
#
# COMPACT_ATOMS: atom_id res chain seq x y z
N MET A 1 9.89 25.53 -14.07
CA MET A 1 8.90 25.36 -12.97
C MET A 1 8.29 23.95 -12.91
N ILE A 2 8.50 23.11 -13.93
CA ILE A 2 8.22 21.67 -13.89
C ILE A 2 9.41 20.91 -13.24
N ASP A 3 10.56 21.56 -13.15
CA ASP A 3 11.84 21.00 -12.68
C ASP A 3 11.89 20.69 -11.19
N ALA A 4 10.97 21.28 -10.40
CA ALA A 4 10.84 21.00 -8.97
C ALA A 4 10.11 19.68 -8.66
N LEU A 5 9.40 19.10 -9.64
CA LEU A 5 8.67 17.83 -9.49
C LEU A 5 9.46 16.62 -9.99
N LEU A 6 10.57 16.83 -10.69
CA LEU A 6 11.45 15.76 -11.18
C LEU A 6 11.90 14.75 -10.09
N PRO A 7 12.13 15.14 -8.82
CA PRO A 7 12.44 14.18 -7.76
C PRO A 7 11.25 13.32 -7.32
N LEU A 8 9.99 13.76 -7.56
CA LEU A 8 8.78 13.01 -7.20
C LEU A 8 8.45 11.88 -8.19
N TYR A 9 8.94 11.96 -9.43
CA TYR A 9 8.73 10.94 -10.47
C TYR A 9 9.89 9.94 -10.59
N SER A 10 10.77 9.91 -9.60
CA SER A 10 11.82 8.91 -9.51
C SER A 10 11.20 7.53 -9.16
N PRO A 11 11.72 6.41 -9.70
CA PRO A 11 11.28 5.08 -9.31
C PRO A 11 11.39 4.85 -7.79
N THR A 12 12.38 5.49 -7.15
CA THR A 12 12.59 5.41 -5.71
C THR A 12 11.53 6.21 -4.93
N SER A 13 11.11 7.38 -5.43
CA SER A 13 10.05 8.16 -4.79
C SER A 13 8.69 7.48 -4.93
N LEU A 14 8.41 6.80 -6.06
CA LEU A 14 7.21 5.97 -6.22
C LEU A 14 7.16 4.82 -5.21
N GLY A 15 8.27 4.12 -4.99
CA GLY A 15 8.36 3.08 -3.97
C GLY A 15 8.04 3.59 -2.56
N VAL A 16 8.57 4.76 -2.19
CA VAL A 16 8.28 5.40 -0.90
C VAL A 16 6.80 5.78 -0.78
N ILE A 17 6.21 6.36 -1.84
CA ILE A 17 4.79 6.72 -1.86
C ILE A 17 3.91 5.47 -1.68
N PHE A 18 4.22 4.38 -2.37
CA PHE A 18 3.47 3.13 -2.26
C PHE A 18 3.55 2.53 -0.85
N VAL A 19 4.70 2.60 -0.19
CA VAL A 19 4.83 2.17 1.21
C VAL A 19 3.98 3.05 2.14
N MET A 20 3.99 4.37 1.96
CA MET A 20 3.14 5.26 2.78
C MET A 20 1.65 4.96 2.59
N LEU A 21 1.23 4.69 1.35
CA LEU A 21 -0.15 4.35 1.01
C LEU A 21 -0.56 3.03 1.68
N TRP A 22 0.27 1.99 1.56
CA TRP A 22 0.03 0.71 2.22
C TRP A 22 -0.04 0.82 3.74
N ILE A 23 0.83 1.63 4.36
CA ILE A 23 0.77 1.89 5.81
C ILE A 23 -0.56 2.57 6.18
N ALA A 24 -0.96 3.61 5.46
CA ALA A 24 -2.23 4.29 5.72
C ALA A 24 -3.42 3.33 5.63
N THR A 25 -3.48 2.50 4.59
CA THR A 25 -4.51 1.48 4.43
C THR A 25 -4.48 0.46 5.57
N SER A 26 -3.29 0.03 6.01
CA SER A 26 -3.12 -0.92 7.12
C SER A 26 -3.67 -0.39 8.44
N VAL A 27 -3.43 0.90 8.73
CA VAL A 27 -3.95 1.55 9.94
C VAL A 27 -5.47 1.59 9.88
N ILE A 28 -6.05 2.03 8.76
CA ILE A 28 -7.50 2.19 8.63
C ILE A 28 -8.22 0.83 8.72
N LEU A 29 -7.75 -0.18 7.99
CA LEU A 29 -8.42 -1.48 7.91
C LEU A 29 -8.32 -2.29 9.20
N THR A 30 -7.34 -2.01 10.06
CA THR A 30 -7.18 -2.73 11.33
C THR A 30 -7.98 -2.11 12.47
N ILE A 31 -8.52 -0.90 12.34
CA ILE A 31 -9.35 -0.24 13.38
C ILE A 31 -10.49 -1.15 13.87
N PRO A 32 -11.31 -1.78 13.01
CA PRO A 32 -12.40 -2.64 13.47
C PRO A 32 -11.92 -3.88 14.23
N ALA A 33 -10.74 -4.41 13.86
CA ALA A 33 -10.12 -5.54 14.56
C ALA A 33 -9.74 -5.15 16.00
N PHE A 34 -9.25 -3.92 16.22
CA PHE A 34 -8.95 -3.41 17.55
C PHE A 34 -10.20 -2.96 18.33
N ALA A 35 -11.29 -2.64 17.64
CA ALA A 35 -12.55 -2.22 18.25
C ALA A 35 -13.47 -3.38 18.67
N THR A 36 -13.20 -4.60 18.22
CA THR A 36 -14.03 -5.79 18.48
C THR A 36 -13.27 -6.85 19.30
N ARG A 37 -13.98 -7.85 19.84
CA ARG A 37 -13.39 -8.98 20.60
C ARG A 37 -13.94 -10.32 20.15
N GLY A 38 -13.14 -11.38 20.32
CA GLY A 38 -13.54 -12.77 20.06
C GLY A 38 -13.60 -13.10 18.56
N THR A 39 -14.59 -13.87 18.13
CA THR A 39 -14.72 -14.32 16.73
C THR A 39 -14.76 -13.17 15.71
N PRO A 40 -15.51 -12.07 15.92
CA PRO A 40 -15.49 -10.93 15.00
C PRO A 40 -14.10 -10.30 14.81
N GLN A 41 -13.29 -10.24 15.87
CA GLN A 41 -11.93 -9.72 15.81
C GLN A 41 -11.04 -10.57 14.90
N MET A 42 -11.14 -11.90 15.00
CA MET A 42 -10.41 -12.81 14.10
C MET A 42 -10.83 -12.64 12.64
N ILE A 43 -12.12 -12.47 12.38
CA ILE A 43 -12.63 -12.23 11.03
C ILE A 43 -12.07 -10.92 10.47
N TRP A 44 -12.06 -9.84 11.28
CA TRP A 44 -11.50 -8.56 10.87
C TRP A 44 -10.00 -8.64 10.56
N PHE A 45 -9.20 -9.32 11.39
CA PHE A 45 -7.79 -9.53 11.08
C PHE A 45 -7.57 -10.35 9.81
N GLY A 46 -8.38 -11.39 9.58
CA GLY A 46 -8.32 -12.18 8.36
C GLY A 46 -8.67 -11.37 7.11
N ALA A 47 -9.77 -10.62 7.16
CA ALA A 47 -10.22 -9.78 6.05
C ALA A 47 -9.23 -8.64 5.76
N ALA A 48 -8.79 -7.92 6.79
CA ALA A 48 -7.80 -6.85 6.65
C ALA A 48 -6.46 -7.39 6.12
N GLY A 49 -5.98 -8.52 6.66
CA GLY A 49 -4.76 -9.16 6.20
C GLY A 49 -4.81 -9.59 4.73
N PHE A 50 -5.95 -10.13 4.28
CA PHE A 50 -6.14 -10.48 2.88
C PHE A 50 -6.08 -9.24 1.97
N VAL A 51 -6.85 -8.20 2.30
CA VAL A 51 -6.88 -6.96 1.52
C VAL A 51 -5.49 -6.32 1.46
N LEU A 52 -4.79 -6.23 2.59
CA LEU A 52 -3.44 -5.64 2.65
C LEU A 52 -2.40 -6.45 1.89
N THR A 53 -2.55 -7.77 1.83
CA THR A 53 -1.66 -8.65 1.05
C THR A 53 -1.88 -8.43 -0.45
N VAL A 54 -3.13 -8.34 -0.89
CA VAL A 54 -3.48 -8.05 -2.28
C VAL A 54 -2.98 -6.67 -2.68
N GLU A 55 -3.20 -5.65 -1.85
CA GLU A 55 -2.71 -4.29 -2.08
C GLU A 55 -1.17 -4.26 -2.20
N ALA A 56 -0.45 -4.90 -1.27
CA ALA A 56 1.00 -4.99 -1.34
C ALA A 56 1.49 -5.64 -2.64
N ALA A 57 0.87 -6.75 -3.05
CA ALA A 57 1.23 -7.43 -4.29
C ALA A 57 1.01 -6.53 -5.53
N VAL A 58 -0.09 -5.78 -5.56
CA VAL A 58 -0.39 -4.83 -6.65
C VAL A 58 0.63 -3.69 -6.67
N LEU A 59 0.91 -3.07 -5.53
CA LEU A 59 1.87 -1.96 -5.44
C LEU A 59 3.30 -2.40 -5.82
N ILE A 60 3.73 -3.59 -5.40
CA ILE A 60 5.00 -4.17 -5.81
C ILE A 60 5.02 -4.43 -7.31
N ALA A 61 3.96 -5.01 -7.88
CA ALA A 61 3.87 -5.25 -9.32
C ALA A 61 3.98 -3.93 -10.12
N LEU A 62 3.30 -2.88 -9.66
CA LEU A 62 3.39 -1.55 -10.27
C LEU A 62 4.81 -0.97 -10.17
N ALA A 63 5.45 -1.09 -9.00
CA ALA A 63 6.84 -0.63 -8.83
C ALA A 63 7.81 -1.38 -9.75
N VAL A 64 7.64 -2.69 -9.90
CA VAL A 64 8.46 -3.51 -10.82
C VAL A 64 8.22 -3.10 -12.27
N LEU A 65 6.96 -2.94 -12.70
CA LEU A 65 6.66 -2.52 -14.07
C LEU A 65 7.20 -1.12 -14.39
N ASN A 66 7.17 -0.20 -13.42
CA ASN A 66 7.78 1.12 -13.57
C ASN A 66 9.31 1.05 -13.66
N SER A 67 9.96 0.21 -12.84
CA SER A 67 11.41 0.00 -12.92
C SER A 67 11.87 -0.59 -14.26
N GLN A 68 10.98 -1.30 -14.96
CA GLN A 68 11.22 -1.86 -16.29
C GLN A 68 10.91 -0.88 -17.43
N GLY A 69 10.44 0.34 -17.13
CA GLY A 69 9.99 1.29 -18.14
C GLY A 69 8.77 0.82 -18.95
N LYS A 70 8.02 -0.16 -18.43
CA LYS A 70 6.82 -0.69 -19.09
C LYS A 70 5.56 0.11 -18.79
N ILE A 71 5.56 0.83 -17.66
CA ILE A 71 4.51 1.79 -17.27
C ILE A 71 5.16 3.05 -16.71
N PHE A 72 4.60 4.20 -17.09
CA PHE A 72 5.10 5.55 -16.82
C PHE A 72 6.55 5.78 -17.29
#